data_AF-A0A5D9CRU6-F1
#
_entry.id   AF-A0A5D9CRU6-F1
#
_cell.length_a   1.000
_cell.length_b   1.000
_cell.length_c   1.000
_cell.angle_alpha   90.00
_cell.angle_beta   90.00
_cell.angle_gamma   90.00
#
_symmetry.space_group_name_H-M   'P 1'
#
loop_
_entity.id
_entity.type
_entity.pdbx_description
1 polymer ?
#
loop_
_entity_poly.entity_id
_entity_poly.type
_entity_poly.pdbx_seq_one_letter_code
_entity_poly.pdbx_strand_id
1 'polypeptide(L)'
;MIETSTAEWHFCYNFDGVELTAGQLYEAERVIDVFRQELLNDPDDAIIEFHFGCNSDRIEWDDKDFSHMEIAPNFIVSLNFEELGAGRFNAITPEGIEGLLFRGRNKKQFEQELLTALVLERDRVAHGIDSELHLEGIQKHLRRARGAALTSFKAATANWK
;
A
#
# COMPACT_ATOMS: atom_id res chain seq x y z
N MET A 1 29.16 5.06 -37.52
CA MET A 1 27.84 4.84 -36.92
C MET A 1 28.09 4.15 -35.60
N ILE A 2 27.82 4.83 -34.48
CA ILE A 2 27.94 4.24 -33.15
C ILE A 2 26.56 3.68 -32.85
N GLU A 3 26.42 2.35 -32.92
CA GLU A 3 25.25 1.66 -32.38
C GLU A 3 25.30 1.82 -30.85
N THR A 4 24.55 2.79 -30.35
CA THR A 4 24.23 2.87 -28.92
C THR A 4 23.32 1.69 -28.58
N SER A 5 23.95 0.56 -28.24
CA SER A 5 23.33 -0.50 -27.47
C SER A 5 22.87 0.10 -26.14
N THR A 6 21.59 0.43 -26.03
CA THR A 6 20.94 0.66 -24.75
C THR A 6 20.86 -0.70 -24.08
N ALA A 7 21.81 -1.00 -23.21
CA ALA A 7 21.73 -2.14 -22.33
C ALA A 7 20.43 -2.01 -21.50
N GLU A 8 19.42 -2.80 -21.84
CA GLU A 8 18.21 -2.95 -21.02
C GLU A 8 18.63 -3.68 -19.74
N TRP A 9 18.80 -2.93 -18.67
CA TRP A 9 19.02 -3.49 -17.35
C TRP A 9 17.70 -4.11 -16.87
N HIS A 10 17.55 -5.42 -17.06
CA HIS A 10 16.48 -6.21 -16.46
C HIS A 10 16.75 -6.36 -14.97
N PHE A 11 16.28 -5.41 -14.16
CA PHE A 11 16.16 -5.61 -12.72
C PHE A 11 14.94 -6.50 -12.47
N CYS A 12 15.12 -7.82 -12.50
CA CYS A 12 14.06 -8.77 -12.17
C CYS A 12 13.78 -8.74 -10.66
N TYR A 13 12.94 -7.81 -10.21
CA TYR A 13 12.21 -8.01 -8.96
C TYR A 13 11.20 -9.13 -9.21
N ASN A 14 11.33 -10.24 -8.48
CA ASN A 14 10.37 -11.34 -8.55
C ASN A 14 9.21 -11.03 -7.59
N PHE A 15 8.07 -10.63 -8.15
CA PHE A 15 6.82 -10.37 -7.43
C PHE A 15 5.91 -11.61 -7.49
N ASP A 16 6.30 -12.68 -6.78
CA ASP A 16 5.57 -13.96 -6.78
C ASP A 16 5.32 -14.52 -8.20
N GLY A 17 6.31 -14.35 -9.09
CA GLY A 17 6.28 -14.86 -10.47
C GLY A 17 5.95 -13.82 -11.55
N VAL A 18 5.65 -12.57 -11.18
CA VAL A 18 5.47 -11.46 -12.13
C VAL A 18 6.81 -10.76 -12.37
N GLU A 19 7.23 -10.69 -13.63
CA GLU A 19 8.40 -9.94 -14.07
C GLU A 19 7.98 -8.56 -14.59
N LEU A 20 8.71 -7.53 -14.17
CA LEU A 20 8.47 -6.16 -14.61
C LEU A 20 9.68 -5.61 -15.35
N THR A 21 9.40 -4.78 -16.35
CA THR A 21 10.40 -3.84 -16.87
C THR A 21 10.67 -2.73 -15.85
N ALA A 22 11.82 -2.06 -15.96
CA ALA A 22 12.16 -0.93 -15.11
C ALA A 22 11.11 0.21 -15.18
N GLY A 23 10.51 0.43 -16.35
CA GLY A 23 9.44 1.41 -16.51
C GLY A 23 8.17 1.03 -15.76
N GLN A 24 7.75 -0.24 -15.81
CA GLN A 24 6.57 -0.70 -15.08
C GLN A 24 6.77 -0.67 -13.56
N LEU A 25 7.98 -0.98 -13.09
CA LEU A 25 8.35 -0.85 -11.69
C LEU A 25 8.26 0.61 -11.24
N TYR A 26 8.85 1.53 -11.99
CA TYR A 26 8.80 2.97 -11.70
C TYR A 26 7.36 3.48 -11.63
N GLU A 27 6.49 3.06 -12.56
CA GLU A 27 5.07 3.42 -12.53
C GLU A 27 4.32 2.83 -11.32
N ALA A 28 4.76 1.69 -10.79
CA ALA A 28 4.17 1.10 -9.57
C ALA A 28 4.62 1.87 -8.33
N GLU A 29 5.89 2.22 -8.24
CA GLU A 29 6.44 3.08 -7.17
C GLU A 29 5.76 4.45 -7.15
N ARG A 30 5.51 5.04 -8.33
CA ARG A 30 4.82 6.32 -8.46
C ARG A 30 3.40 6.31 -7.89
N VAL A 31 2.68 5.19 -7.99
CA VAL A 31 1.35 5.05 -7.37
C VAL A 31 1.43 5.08 -5.85
N ILE A 32 2.45 4.45 -5.26
CA ILE A 32 2.69 4.51 -3.82
C ILE A 32 3.03 5.93 -3.37
N ASP A 33 3.85 6.63 -4.16
CA ASP A 33 4.17 8.03 -3.89
C ASP A 33 2.94 8.94 -3.96
N VAL A 34 2.04 8.73 -4.93
CA VAL A 34 0.77 9.48 -5.03
C VAL A 34 -0.08 9.24 -3.78
N PHE A 35 -0.28 7.97 -3.39
CA PHE A 35 -1.00 7.62 -2.17
C PHE A 35 -0.41 8.31 -0.93
N ARG A 36 0.93 8.32 -0.82
CA ARG A 36 1.62 9.03 0.25
C ARG A 36 1.34 10.54 0.22
N GLN A 37 1.34 11.16 -0.95
CA GLN A 37 1.02 12.59 -1.09
C GLN A 37 -0.45 12.89 -0.80
N GLU A 38 -1.38 11.99 -1.14
CA GLU A 38 -2.80 12.14 -0.81
C GLU A 38 -2.96 12.24 0.71
N LEU A 39 -2.37 11.34 1.49
CA LEU A 39 -2.40 11.41 2.96
C LEU A 39 -1.82 12.71 3.55
N LEU A 40 -0.81 13.32 2.90
CA LEU A 40 -0.20 14.56 3.37
C LEU A 40 -1.03 15.81 3.03
N ASN A 41 -1.78 15.74 1.93
CA ASN A 41 -2.59 16.86 1.43
C ASN A 41 -4.04 16.79 1.88
N ASP A 42 -4.45 15.67 2.48
CA ASP A 42 -5.78 15.48 3.01
C ASP A 42 -6.00 16.39 4.24
N PRO A 43 -6.95 17.34 4.18
CA PRO A 43 -7.20 18.29 5.25
C PRO A 43 -8.14 17.73 6.33
N ASP A 44 -8.61 16.49 6.21
CA ASP A 44 -9.65 15.95 7.07
C ASP A 44 -9.19 15.72 8.51
N ASP A 45 -10.20 15.60 9.37
CA ASP A 45 -10.04 15.40 10.80
C ASP A 45 -9.45 14.01 11.13
N ALA A 46 -9.19 13.79 12.42
CA ALA A 46 -8.61 12.54 12.90
C ALA A 46 -9.50 11.32 12.57
N ILE A 47 -8.87 10.30 11.98
CA ILE A 47 -9.48 9.04 11.54
C ILE A 47 -9.40 8.02 12.67
N ILE A 48 -10.54 7.35 12.96
CA ILE A 48 -10.64 6.29 13.98
C ILE A 48 -10.29 4.92 13.37
N GLU A 49 -10.77 4.66 12.15
CA GLU A 49 -10.47 3.44 11.42
C GLU A 49 -10.02 3.81 10.01
N PHE A 50 -8.84 3.32 9.62
CA PHE A 50 -8.27 3.59 8.31
C PHE A 50 -8.33 2.33 7.45
N HIS A 51 -9.09 2.39 6.36
CA HIS A 51 -9.24 1.33 5.37
C HIS A 51 -8.33 1.60 4.19
N PHE A 52 -7.67 0.58 3.66
CA PHE A 52 -6.92 0.70 2.40
C PHE A 52 -6.89 -0.60 1.60
N GLY A 53 -6.74 -0.47 0.29
CA GLY A 53 -6.61 -1.55 -0.67
C GLY A 53 -5.93 -1.06 -1.95
N CYS A 54 -5.70 -1.95 -2.91
CA CYS A 54 -5.12 -1.59 -4.19
C CYS A 54 -6.02 -1.99 -5.36
N ASN A 55 -6.21 -1.04 -6.28
CA ASN A 55 -6.62 -1.25 -7.66
C ASN A 55 -5.36 -1.28 -8.54
N SER A 56 -5.51 -1.56 -9.85
CA SER A 56 -4.34 -1.69 -10.75
C SER A 56 -3.51 -0.43 -10.87
N ASP A 57 -4.09 0.75 -10.69
CA ASP A 57 -3.45 2.05 -10.92
C ASP A 57 -3.49 2.97 -9.70
N ARG A 58 -4.11 2.53 -8.60
CA ARG A 58 -4.29 3.34 -7.40
C ARG A 58 -4.29 2.51 -6.13
N ILE A 59 -3.80 3.11 -5.05
CA ILE A 59 -4.07 2.62 -3.69
C ILE A 59 -5.22 3.47 -3.16
N GLU A 60 -6.36 2.82 -2.94
CA GLU A 60 -7.54 3.48 -2.37
C GLU A 60 -7.43 3.43 -0.85
N TRP A 61 -7.85 4.51 -0.20
CA TRP A 61 -7.94 4.59 1.24
C TRP A 61 -9.14 5.46 1.65
N ASP A 62 -9.71 5.18 2.83
CA ASP A 62 -10.86 5.91 3.36
C ASP A 62 -10.96 5.74 4.90
N ASP A 63 -11.73 6.61 5.56
CA ASP A 63 -12.15 6.50 6.96
C ASP A 63 -13.39 5.60 7.17
N LYS A 64 -14.01 5.18 6.07
CA LYS A 64 -15.14 4.24 6.00
C LYS A 64 -14.81 3.02 5.14
N ASP A 65 -15.71 2.04 5.15
CA ASP A 65 -15.63 0.97 4.16
C ASP A 65 -15.91 1.50 2.74
N PHE A 66 -15.45 0.75 1.74
CA PHE A 66 -15.58 1.12 0.33
C PHE A 66 -16.94 0.74 -0.28
N SER A 67 -17.98 0.56 0.54
CA SER A 67 -19.32 0.20 0.06
C SER A 67 -19.96 1.27 -0.84
N HIS A 68 -19.42 2.49 -0.79
CA HIS A 68 -19.87 3.64 -1.57
C HIS A 68 -19.16 3.77 -2.93
N MET A 69 -18.12 2.97 -3.21
CA MET A 69 -17.36 3.05 -4.46
C MET A 69 -17.99 2.23 -5.59
N GLU A 70 -17.91 2.77 -6.82
CA GLU A 70 -18.27 2.01 -8.04
C GLU A 70 -17.23 0.91 -8.33
N ILE A 71 -15.95 1.20 -8.08
CA ILE A 71 -14.84 0.25 -8.24
C ILE A 71 -14.07 0.19 -6.91
N ALA A 72 -14.45 -0.77 -6.07
CA ALA A 72 -13.76 -1.04 -4.82
C ALA A 72 -12.60 -2.03 -5.03
N PRO A 73 -11.50 -1.91 -4.26
CA PRO A 73 -10.46 -2.93 -4.25
C PRO A 73 -11.03 -4.31 -3.90
N ASN A 74 -10.55 -5.36 -4.57
CA ASN A 74 -10.95 -6.74 -4.28
C ASN A 74 -10.66 -7.16 -2.84
N PHE A 75 -9.59 -6.58 -2.26
CA PHE A 75 -9.21 -6.82 -0.89
C PHE A 75 -8.92 -5.51 -0.18
N ILE A 76 -9.51 -5.39 1.00
CA ILE A 76 -9.42 -4.23 1.87
C ILE A 76 -8.89 -4.69 3.22
N VAL A 77 -7.99 -3.91 3.79
CA VAL A 77 -7.48 -4.09 5.15
C VAL A 77 -7.73 -2.82 5.95
N SER A 78 -8.04 -2.97 7.24
CA SER A 78 -8.28 -1.83 8.12
C SER A 78 -7.31 -1.76 9.29
N LEU A 79 -7.04 -0.54 9.76
CA LEU A 79 -6.32 -0.22 10.99
C LEU A 79 -7.29 0.50 11.93
N ASN A 80 -7.65 -0.15 13.04
CA ASN A 80 -8.46 0.46 14.08
C ASN A 80 -7.57 1.13 15.13
N PHE A 81 -7.61 2.47 15.19
CA PHE A 81 -6.74 3.25 16.06
C PHE A 81 -7.16 3.25 17.54
N GLU A 82 -8.44 3.01 17.83
CA GLU A 82 -8.92 2.83 19.20
C GLU A 82 -8.33 1.56 19.82
N GLU A 83 -8.37 0.43 19.09
CA GLU A 83 -7.75 -0.82 19.51
C GLU A 83 -6.23 -0.68 19.65
N LEU A 84 -5.60 0.03 18.71
CA LEU A 84 -4.16 0.25 18.70
C LEU A 84 -3.70 1.14 19.85
N GLY A 85 -4.43 2.22 20.12
CA GLY A 85 -4.08 3.20 21.13
C GLY A 85 -4.19 2.67 22.56
N ALA A 86 -4.90 1.56 22.79
CA ALA A 86 -5.11 0.96 24.11
C ALA A 86 -5.57 2.00 25.15
N GLY A 87 -6.45 2.92 24.72
CA GLY A 87 -6.99 4.01 25.54
C GLY A 87 -6.10 5.26 25.67
N ARG A 88 -4.93 5.31 25.03
CA ARG A 88 -4.04 6.50 25.02
C ARG A 88 -4.44 7.54 23.97
N PHE A 89 -4.96 7.06 22.85
CA PHE A 89 -5.61 7.85 21.81
C PHE A 89 -6.57 6.92 21.06
N ASN A 90 -7.49 7.49 20.31
CA ASN A 90 -8.53 6.76 19.57
C ASN A 90 -8.62 7.16 18.08
N ALA A 91 -7.87 8.18 17.66
CA ALA A 91 -7.86 8.66 16.28
C ALA A 91 -6.50 9.26 15.92
N ILE A 92 -6.20 9.34 14.63
CA ILE A 92 -4.96 9.91 14.09
C ILE A 92 -5.26 10.65 12.79
N THR A 93 -4.60 11.78 12.54
CA THR A 93 -4.77 12.55 11.30
C THR A 93 -4.16 11.81 10.10
N PRO A 94 -4.60 12.08 8.87
CA PRO A 94 -3.96 11.56 7.65
C PRO A 94 -2.43 11.74 7.63
N GLU A 95 -1.92 12.91 8.03
CA GLU A 95 -0.46 13.16 8.16
C GLU A 95 0.21 12.20 9.18
N GLY A 96 -0.48 11.92 10.29
CA GLY A 96 -0.01 10.97 11.29
C GLY A 96 0.02 9.53 10.75
N ILE A 97 -0.97 9.15 9.93
CA ILE A 97 -0.99 7.87 9.22
C ILE A 97 0.19 7.79 8.25
N GLU A 98 0.44 8.83 7.46
CA GLU A 98 1.63 8.89 6.59
C GLU A 98 2.90 8.64 7.40
N GLY A 99 3.05 9.30 8.55
CA GLY A 99 4.22 9.15 9.40
C GLY A 99 4.38 7.71 9.91
N LEU A 100 3.28 7.07 10.28
CA LEU A 100 3.24 5.69 10.75
C LEU A 100 3.65 4.71 9.65
N LEU A 101 3.14 4.90 8.43
CA LEU A 101 3.33 4.00 7.30
C LEU A 101 4.72 4.18 6.65
N PHE A 102 5.11 5.42 6.37
CA PHE A 102 6.26 5.76 5.51
C PHE A 102 7.47 6.30 6.25
N ARG A 103 7.33 6.68 7.52
CA ARG A 103 8.47 7.09 8.38
C ARG A 103 8.73 6.11 9.54
N GLY A 104 7.83 5.15 9.75
CA GLY A 104 7.92 4.13 10.79
C GLY A 104 9.06 3.13 10.61
N ARG A 105 9.31 2.36 11.67
CA ARG A 105 10.40 1.37 11.75
C ARG A 105 10.35 0.31 10.63
N ASN A 106 9.16 -0.08 10.19
CA ASN A 106 8.95 -1.11 9.17
C ASN A 106 8.53 -0.54 7.81
N LYS A 107 8.81 0.74 7.53
CA LYS A 107 8.42 1.39 6.27
C LYS A 107 8.83 0.61 5.00
N LYS A 108 10.05 0.06 4.99
CA LYS A 108 10.55 -0.71 3.83
C LYS A 108 9.72 -1.95 3.57
N GLN A 109 9.30 -2.63 4.64
CA GLN A 109 8.43 -3.79 4.52
C GLN A 109 7.03 -3.36 4.08
N PHE A 110 6.48 -2.29 4.66
CA PHE A 110 5.19 -1.75 4.23
C PHE A 110 5.19 -1.41 2.73
N GLU A 111 6.17 -0.64 2.27
CA GLU A 111 6.34 -0.25 0.87
C GLU A 111 6.50 -1.46 -0.04
N GLN A 112 7.35 -2.43 0.32
CA GLN A 112 7.58 -3.63 -0.49
C GLN A 112 6.32 -4.50 -0.61
N GLU A 113 5.59 -4.70 0.49
CA GLU A 113 4.37 -5.52 0.50
C GLU A 113 3.25 -4.82 -0.30
N LEU A 114 3.14 -3.49 -0.18
CA LEU A 114 2.19 -2.69 -0.96
C LEU A 114 2.53 -2.69 -2.46
N LEU A 115 3.81 -2.55 -2.80
CA LEU A 115 4.31 -2.65 -4.17
C LEU A 115 3.99 -4.02 -4.77
N THR A 116 4.24 -5.09 -4.02
CA THR A 116 3.94 -6.45 -4.49
C THR A 116 2.45 -6.65 -4.74
N ALA A 117 1.58 -6.20 -3.82
CA ALA A 117 0.14 -6.27 -4.01
C ALA A 117 -0.33 -5.51 -5.26
N LEU A 118 0.18 -4.30 -5.49
CA LEU A 118 -0.14 -3.49 -6.66
C LEU A 118 0.30 -4.16 -7.98
N VAL A 119 1.50 -4.76 -7.99
CA VAL A 119 2.01 -5.47 -9.16
C VAL A 119 1.16 -6.68 -9.51
N LEU A 120 0.76 -7.46 -8.50
CA LEU A 120 -0.13 -8.60 -8.68
C LEU A 120 -1.52 -8.16 -9.18
N GLU A 121 -2.06 -7.05 -8.66
CA GLU A 121 -3.34 -6.50 -9.11
C GLU A 121 -3.27 -6.00 -10.56
N ARG A 122 -2.16 -5.36 -10.97
CA ARG A 122 -1.93 -4.97 -12.37
C ARG A 122 -1.91 -6.18 -13.30
N ASP A 123 -1.17 -7.22 -12.94
CA ASP A 123 -1.10 -8.43 -13.74
C ASP A 123 -2.47 -9.13 -13.81
N ARG A 124 -3.20 -9.19 -12.69
CA ARG A 124 -4.57 -9.70 -12.65
C ARG A 124 -5.49 -8.96 -13.63
N VAL A 125 -5.53 -7.63 -13.56
CA VAL A 125 -6.37 -6.79 -14.43
C VAL A 125 -5.95 -6.90 -15.90
N ALA A 126 -4.66 -7.07 -16.19
CA ALA A 126 -4.18 -7.31 -17.56
C ALA A 126 -4.72 -8.63 -18.16
N HIS A 127 -5.06 -9.61 -17.32
CA HIS A 127 -5.72 -10.87 -17.71
C HIS A 127 -7.26 -10.78 -17.67
N GLY A 128 -7.82 -9.63 -17.29
CA GLY A 128 -9.26 -9.37 -17.21
C GLY A 128 -9.69 -8.88 -15.84
N ILE A 129 -10.64 -7.94 -15.80
CA ILE A 129 -11.14 -7.33 -14.55
C ILE A 129 -11.75 -8.39 -13.61
N ASP A 130 -12.35 -9.44 -14.15
CA ASP A 130 -12.95 -10.55 -13.38
C ASP A 130 -11.99 -11.73 -13.15
N SER A 131 -10.70 -11.56 -13.46
CA SER A 131 -9.70 -12.62 -13.28
C SER A 131 -9.48 -12.91 -11.79
N GLU A 132 -9.49 -14.20 -11.43
CA GLU A 132 -9.13 -14.68 -10.09
C GLU A 132 -7.62 -14.81 -9.87
N LEU A 133 -6.82 -14.50 -10.90
CA LEU A 133 -5.36 -14.57 -10.83
C LEU A 133 -4.84 -13.72 -9.66
N HIS A 134 -3.88 -14.25 -8.93
CA HIS A 134 -3.20 -13.59 -7.80
C HIS A 134 -4.07 -13.11 -6.64
N LEU A 135 -5.38 -13.36 -6.60
CA LEU A 135 -6.26 -12.86 -5.52
C LEU A 135 -5.74 -13.23 -4.13
N GLU A 136 -5.33 -14.48 -3.93
CA GLU A 136 -4.72 -14.92 -2.67
C GLU A 136 -3.40 -14.20 -2.36
N GLY A 137 -2.58 -13.93 -3.38
CA GLY A 137 -1.33 -13.19 -3.28
C GLY A 137 -1.57 -11.73 -2.88
N ILE A 138 -2.48 -11.04 -3.55
CA ILE A 138 -2.89 -9.67 -3.23
C ILE A 138 -3.36 -9.59 -1.79
N GLN A 139 -4.27 -10.48 -1.37
CA GLN A 139 -4.76 -10.53 0.00
C GLN A 139 -3.62 -10.77 1.02
N LYS A 140 -2.72 -11.71 0.74
CA LYS A 140 -1.55 -12.02 1.57
C LYS A 140 -0.65 -10.80 1.74
N HIS A 141 -0.33 -10.10 0.67
CA HIS A 141 0.56 -8.94 0.68
C HIS A 141 -0.07 -7.72 1.38
N LEU A 142 -1.37 -7.45 1.15
CA LEU A 142 -2.08 -6.41 1.89
C LEU A 142 -2.15 -6.69 3.41
N ARG A 143 -2.37 -7.95 3.80
CA ARG A 143 -2.33 -8.35 5.23
C ARG A 143 -0.94 -8.17 5.84
N ARG A 144 0.13 -8.41 5.07
CA ARG A 144 1.51 -8.18 5.52
C ARG A 144 1.85 -6.69 5.62
N ALA A 145 1.41 -5.88 4.66
CA ALA A 145 1.51 -4.43 4.74
C ALA A 145 0.82 -3.90 6.01
N ARG A 146 -0.43 -4.34 6.26
CA ARG A 146 -1.13 -4.07 7.53
C ARG A 146 -0.30 -4.50 8.75
N GLY A 147 0.25 -5.71 8.75
CA GLY A 147 1.11 -6.20 9.84
C GLY A 147 2.36 -5.36 10.09
N ALA A 148 3.00 -4.86 9.03
CA ALA A 148 4.15 -3.96 9.10
C ALA A 148 3.75 -2.60 9.72
N ALA A 149 2.61 -2.03 9.32
CA ALA A 149 2.05 -0.82 9.90
C ALA A 149 1.77 -0.98 11.40
N LEU A 150 1.09 -2.06 11.79
CA LEU A 150 0.81 -2.39 13.20
C LEU A 150 2.10 -2.54 14.03
N THR A 151 3.15 -3.13 13.45
CA THR A 151 4.44 -3.30 14.13
C THR A 151 5.18 -1.97 14.27
N SER A 152 5.16 -1.11 13.24
CA SER A 152 5.70 0.25 13.32
C SER A 152 5.01 1.06 14.42
N PHE A 153 3.69 0.93 14.49
CA PHE A 153 2.88 1.59 15.49
C PHE A 153 3.20 1.14 16.93
N LYS A 154 3.25 -0.18 17.18
CA LYS A 154 3.63 -0.73 18.49
C LYS A 154 5.03 -0.26 18.93
N ALA A 155 5.95 -0.14 17.99
CA ALA A 155 7.29 0.37 18.27
C ALA A 155 7.27 1.87 18.64
N ALA A 156 6.45 2.67 17.96
CA ALA A 156 6.31 4.10 18.27
C ALA A 156 5.72 4.34 19.67
N THR A 157 4.67 3.59 20.03
CA THR A 157 3.99 3.72 21.33
C THR A 157 4.78 3.16 22.52
N ALA A 158 5.66 2.17 22.31
CA ALA A 158 6.55 1.67 23.34
C ALA A 158 7.53 2.75 23.86
N ASN A 159 7.85 3.74 23.04
CA ASN A 159 8.77 4.84 23.37
C ASN A 159 8.07 6.02 24.07
N TRP A 160 6.76 5.94 24.34
CA TRP A 160 6.00 6.98 25.04
C TRP A 160 5.92 6.76 26.57
N LYS A 161 6.88 6.04 27.13
CA LYS A 161 7.06 5.88 28.59
C LYS A 161 8.14 6.81 29.08
#